data_AF-W7JCM7-F1
#
_entry.id   AF-W7JCM7-F1
#
_cell.length_a   1.000
_cell.length_b   1.000
_cell.length_c   1.000
_cell.angle_alpha   90.00
_cell.angle_beta   90.00
_cell.angle_gamma   90.00
#
_symmetry.space_group_name_H-M   'P 1'
#
loop_
_entity.id
_entity.type
_entity.pdbx_description
1 polymer ?
#
loop_
_entity_poly.entity_id
_entity_poly.type
_entity_poly.pdbx_seq_one_letter_code
_entity_poly.pdbx_strand_id
1 'polypeptide(L)'
;MAEEYSWDSYLNDRLLATNQVSGAGLASNGTKTTKTINEGQTILVVFNEGYAPDGVWLGGTKYQFINIERDLEFEGYNFDVATCAKLKGGLHLVKVPGGNILVVLYDEEKEQDRGNSKIAALTFAKELAESSQ
;
A
#
# COMPACT_ATOMS: atom_id res chain seq x y z
N MET A 1 15.04 -23.01 -11.02
CA MET A 1 14.64 -22.17 -9.86
C MET A 1 15.88 -21.43 -9.43
N ALA A 2 15.95 -20.12 -9.63
CA ALA A 2 17.09 -19.32 -9.17
C ALA A 2 16.86 -19.01 -7.69
N GLU A 3 17.74 -19.48 -6.80
CA GLU A 3 17.72 -19.06 -5.40
C GLU A 3 17.98 -17.54 -5.34
N GLU A 4 17.12 -16.82 -4.63
CA GLU A 4 17.28 -15.39 -4.40
C GLU A 4 18.55 -15.15 -3.57
N TYR A 5 19.59 -14.64 -4.23
CA TYR A 5 20.83 -14.28 -3.57
C TYR A 5 20.65 -13.00 -2.76
N SER A 6 20.76 -13.12 -1.44
CA SER A 6 20.48 -12.03 -0.49
C SER A 6 21.71 -11.19 -0.16
N TRP A 7 21.49 -10.00 0.42
CA TRP A 7 22.57 -9.17 0.95
C TRP A 7 23.35 -9.88 2.07
N ASP A 8 22.69 -10.71 2.88
CA ASP A 8 23.35 -11.48 3.94
C ASP A 8 24.29 -12.54 3.36
N SER A 9 23.90 -13.19 2.25
CA SER A 9 24.76 -14.12 1.51
C SER A 9 26.01 -13.40 0.99
N TYR A 10 25.84 -12.21 0.41
CA TYR A 10 26.96 -11.43 -0.13
C TYR A 10 27.93 -10.96 0.95
N LEU A 11 27.42 -10.47 2.09
CA LEU A 11 28.25 -10.01 3.21
C LEU A 11 29.01 -11.18 3.85
N ASN A 12 28.38 -12.36 3.94
CA ASN A 12 29.05 -13.57 4.41
C ASN A 12 30.19 -13.98 3.49
N ASP A 13 29.92 -14.14 2.19
CA ASP A 13 30.90 -14.64 1.21
C ASP A 13 32.07 -13.68 0.99
N ARG A 14 31.80 -12.36 0.98
CA ARG A 14 32.78 -11.36 0.56
C ARG A 14 33.51 -10.69 1.70
N LEU A 15 32.94 -10.69 2.91
CA LEU A 15 33.47 -9.91 4.02
C LEU A 15 33.70 -10.76 5.27
N LEU A 16 32.72 -11.53 5.76
CA LEU A 16 32.96 -12.41 6.92
C LEU A 16 33.91 -13.55 6.59
N ALA A 17 33.86 -14.11 5.37
CA ALA A 17 34.77 -15.17 4.92
C ALA A 17 36.26 -14.76 4.93
N THR A 18 36.57 -13.47 5.04
CA THR A 18 37.95 -12.99 5.20
C THR A 18 38.55 -13.34 6.58
N ASN A 19 37.72 -13.71 7.56
CA ASN A 19 38.09 -13.90 8.97
C ASN A 19 38.80 -12.68 9.60
N GLN A 20 38.72 -11.50 8.98
CA GLN A 20 39.29 -10.25 9.51
C GLN A 20 38.26 -9.41 10.27
N VAL A 21 36.97 -9.75 10.18
CA VAL A 21 35.88 -9.03 10.83
C VAL A 21 34.98 -10.01 11.60
N SER A 22 34.45 -9.58 12.74
CA SER A 22 33.52 -10.37 13.56
C SER A 22 32.04 -10.21 13.16
N GLY A 23 31.74 -9.29 12.25
CA GLY A 23 30.39 -9.05 11.72
C GLY A 23 30.39 -7.93 10.69
N ALA A 24 29.37 -7.92 9.82
CA ALA A 24 29.16 -6.90 8.81
C ALA A 24 27.68 -6.62 8.63
N GLY A 25 27.32 -5.37 8.39
CA GLY A 25 25.96 -4.93 8.11
C GLY A 25 25.97 -3.64 7.28
N LEU A 26 24.90 -3.43 6.52
CA LEU A 26 24.70 -2.23 5.72
C LEU A 26 23.64 -1.36 6.39
N ALA A 27 23.97 -0.10 6.67
CA ALA A 27 23.02 0.89 7.15
C ALA A 27 22.82 1.95 6.08
N SER A 28 21.57 2.38 5.87
CA SER A 28 21.30 3.60 5.12
C SER A 28 21.77 4.81 5.94
N ASN A 29 22.25 5.86 5.27
CA ASN A 29 22.66 7.11 5.93
C ASN A 29 21.51 7.57 6.83
N GLY A 30 21.71 7.50 8.16
CA GLY A 30 20.70 7.77 9.20
C GLY A 30 20.25 9.23 9.29
N THR A 31 20.22 9.94 8.16
CA THR A 31 19.79 11.33 8.03
C THR A 31 18.31 11.42 8.32
N LYS A 32 17.99 11.97 9.49
CA LYS A 32 16.61 12.37 9.82
C LYS A 32 16.26 13.58 8.95
N THR A 33 15.31 13.38 8.04
CA THR A 33 14.73 14.48 7.26
C THR A 33 13.27 14.64 7.67
N THR A 34 12.78 15.89 7.64
CA THR A 34 11.36 16.19 7.87
C THR A 34 10.74 16.51 6.52
N LYS A 35 9.57 15.93 6.25
CA LYS A 35 8.76 16.25 5.07
C LYS A 35 7.39 16.71 5.54
N THR A 36 6.86 17.73 4.87
CA THR A 36 5.47 18.16 5.05
C THR A 36 4.56 17.23 4.26
N ILE A 37 3.58 16.62 4.92
CA ILE A 37 2.62 15.71 4.31
C ILE A 37 1.28 16.42 4.13
N ASN A 38 0.71 16.30 2.92
CA ASN A 38 -0.68 16.65 2.64
C ASN A 38 -1.44 15.34 2.36
N GLU A 39 -2.31 14.94 3.28
CA GLU A 39 -3.02 13.64 3.23
C GLU A 39 -3.76 13.43 1.91
N GLY A 40 -4.53 14.42 1.45
CA GLY A 40 -5.26 14.33 0.19
C GLY A 40 -4.34 14.11 -1.02
N GLN A 41 -3.17 14.76 -1.04
CA GLN A 41 -2.19 14.53 -2.11
C GLN A 41 -1.62 13.11 -2.08
N THR A 42 -1.40 12.53 -0.90
CA THR A 42 -0.89 11.15 -0.81
C THR A 42 -1.87 10.12 -1.39
N ILE A 43 -3.17 10.36 -1.30
CA ILE A 43 -4.22 9.53 -1.93
C ILE A 43 -4.21 9.70 -3.45
N LEU A 44 -4.14 10.93 -3.94
CA LEU A 44 -4.15 11.21 -5.39
C LEU A 44 -2.93 10.64 -6.12
N VAL A 45 -1.75 10.72 -5.51
CA VAL A 45 -0.49 10.19 -6.07
C VAL A 45 -0.61 8.69 -6.37
N VAL A 46 -1.31 7.92 -5.55
CA VAL A 46 -1.52 6.48 -5.79
C VAL A 46 -2.20 6.23 -7.12
N PHE A 47 -3.24 6.99 -7.46
CA PHE A 47 -3.97 6.81 -8.71
C PHE A 47 -3.25 7.41 -9.92
N ASN A 48 -2.51 8.50 -9.74
CA ASN A 48 -1.77 9.15 -10.82
C ASN A 48 -0.52 8.38 -11.21
N GLU A 49 0.27 7.95 -10.22
CA GLU A 49 1.60 7.38 -10.43
C GLU A 49 1.64 5.86 -10.27
N GLY A 50 0.65 5.26 -9.59
CA GLY A 50 0.62 3.82 -9.31
C GLY A 50 1.50 3.38 -8.14
N TYR A 51 2.05 4.31 -7.36
CA TYR A 51 2.82 4.04 -6.14
C TYR A 51 2.66 5.19 -5.12
N ALA A 52 3.10 4.98 -3.86
CA ALA A 52 3.04 6.00 -2.81
C ALA A 52 4.43 6.18 -2.15
N PRO A 53 5.25 7.15 -2.58
CA PRO A 53 6.65 7.26 -2.14
C PRO A 53 6.79 7.52 -0.64
N ASP A 54 5.87 8.27 -0.04
CA ASP A 54 5.87 8.58 1.39
C ASP A 54 4.83 7.75 2.18
N GLY A 55 4.20 6.78 1.52
CA GLY A 55 3.00 6.07 1.99
C GLY A 55 1.73 6.89 1.80
N VAL A 56 0.58 6.26 2.06
CA VAL A 56 -0.71 6.94 2.10
C VAL A 56 -0.96 7.39 3.54
N TRP A 57 -1.33 8.66 3.72
CA TRP A 57 -1.59 9.23 5.04
C TRP A 57 -3.05 9.62 5.16
N LEU A 58 -3.68 9.19 6.25
CA LEU A 58 -5.07 9.53 6.55
C LEU A 58 -5.27 9.61 8.07
N GLY A 59 -5.81 10.73 8.54
CA GLY A 59 -6.07 10.96 9.96
C GLY A 59 -4.82 10.86 10.84
N GLY A 60 -3.67 11.32 10.33
CA GLY A 60 -2.38 11.22 10.99
C GLY A 60 -1.75 9.82 11.01
N THR A 61 -2.39 8.81 10.42
CA THR A 61 -1.88 7.44 10.35
C THR A 61 -1.27 7.16 8.98
N LYS A 62 -0.05 6.61 8.97
CA LYS A 62 0.60 6.14 7.75
C LYS A 62 0.17 4.72 7.40
N TYR A 63 -0.22 4.52 6.15
CA TYR A 63 -0.52 3.25 5.52
C TYR A 63 0.51 2.97 4.43
N GLN A 64 1.01 1.73 4.40
CA GLN A 64 1.86 1.23 3.34
C GLN A 64 1.01 0.88 2.11
N PHE A 65 1.36 1.44 0.96
CA PHE A 65 0.77 1.03 -0.32
C PHE A 65 1.17 -0.41 -0.64
N ILE A 66 0.20 -1.26 -0.99
CA ILE A 66 0.42 -2.68 -1.28
C ILE A 66 0.22 -2.95 -2.77
N ASN A 67 -0.93 -2.59 -3.32
CA ASN A 67 -1.23 -2.77 -4.73
C ASN A 67 -2.24 -1.74 -5.24
N ILE A 68 -2.27 -1.60 -6.56
CA ILE A 68 -3.34 -0.95 -7.29
C ILE A 68 -3.76 -1.86 -8.46
N GLU A 69 -5.05 -2.07 -8.60
CA GLU A 69 -5.68 -2.78 -9.71
C GLU A 69 -6.47 -1.74 -10.50
N ARG A 70 -6.08 -1.55 -11.76
CA ARG A 70 -6.78 -0.64 -12.67
C ARG A 70 -7.82 -1.40 -13.47
N ASP A 71 -8.94 -0.74 -13.73
CA ASP A 71 -10.06 -1.32 -14.48
C ASP A 71 -10.51 -2.69 -13.96
N LEU A 72 -10.54 -2.86 -12.62
CA LEU A 72 -11.04 -4.07 -11.99
C LEU A 72 -12.53 -4.23 -12.32
N GLU A 73 -12.87 -5.28 -13.06
CA GLU A 73 -14.26 -5.64 -13.36
C GLU A 73 -14.93 -6.25 -12.12
N PHE A 74 -16.04 -5.63 -11.70
CA PHE A 74 -16.89 -6.10 -10.62
C PHE A 74 -18.36 -5.97 -11.03
N GLU A 75 -19.01 -7.11 -11.28
CA GLU A 75 -20.44 -7.20 -11.61
C GLU A 75 -20.92 -6.26 -12.73
N GLY A 76 -20.11 -6.10 -13.79
CA GLY A 76 -20.42 -5.26 -14.95
C GLY A 76 -19.96 -3.80 -14.86
N TYR A 77 -19.28 -3.42 -13.77
CA TYR A 77 -18.67 -2.10 -13.59
C TYR A 77 -17.16 -2.23 -13.43
N ASN A 78 -16.42 -1.21 -13.89
CA ASN A 78 -14.97 -1.17 -13.78
C ASN A 78 -14.54 -0.12 -12.75
N PHE A 79 -13.63 -0.48 -11.86
CA PHE A 79 -13.11 0.40 -10.82
C PHE A 79 -11.59 0.37 -10.73
N ASP A 80 -10.97 1.53 -10.49
CA ASP A 80 -9.58 1.58 -10.03
C ASP A 80 -9.57 1.40 -8.52
N VAL A 81 -8.89 0.36 -8.03
CA VAL A 81 -8.85 -0.02 -6.61
C VAL A 81 -7.42 -0.09 -6.11
N ALA A 82 -7.09 0.70 -5.10
CA ALA A 82 -5.83 0.58 -4.38
C ALA A 82 -6.03 0.00 -2.99
N THR A 83 -5.13 -0.89 -2.56
CA THR A 83 -5.10 -1.42 -1.20
C THR A 83 -3.86 -0.94 -0.47
N CYS A 84 -4.07 -0.45 0.75
CA CYS A 84 -3.00 -0.06 1.66
C CYS A 84 -3.16 -0.78 3.00
N ALA A 85 -2.06 -1.00 3.72
CA ALA A 85 -2.05 -1.71 4.99
C ALA A 85 -1.34 -0.91 6.08
N LYS A 86 -1.72 -1.16 7.33
CA LYS A 86 -0.99 -0.74 8.53
C LYS A 86 -0.90 -1.94 9.49
N LEU A 87 -0.27 -1.76 10.64
CA LEU A 87 -0.32 -2.79 11.69
C LEU A 87 -1.78 -3.07 12.07
N LYS A 88 -2.17 -4.35 11.98
CA LYS A 88 -3.50 -4.88 12.33
C LYS A 88 -4.67 -4.18 11.62
N GLY A 89 -4.51 -3.86 10.35
CA GLY A 89 -5.58 -3.22 9.58
C GLY A 89 -5.10 -2.61 8.27
N GLY A 90 -5.98 -1.86 7.62
CA GLY A 90 -5.65 -1.24 6.36
C GLY A 90 -6.79 -0.41 5.80
N LEU A 91 -6.65 -0.07 4.52
CA LEU A 91 -7.66 0.67 3.80
C LEU A 91 -7.74 0.27 2.32
N HIS A 92 -8.91 0.50 1.75
CA HIS A 92 -9.16 0.43 0.32
C HIS A 92 -9.54 1.82 -0.19
N LEU A 93 -8.96 2.19 -1.32
CA LEU A 93 -9.31 3.39 -2.08
C LEU A 93 -9.95 2.92 -3.37
N VAL A 94 -11.18 3.33 -3.64
CA VAL A 94 -11.90 2.97 -4.87
C VAL A 94 -12.28 4.24 -5.60
N LYS A 95 -11.81 4.41 -6.83
CA LYS A 95 -12.24 5.52 -7.68
C LYS A 95 -13.63 5.21 -8.22
N VAL A 96 -14.59 6.09 -7.94
CA VAL A 96 -16.00 5.91 -8.32
C VAL A 96 -16.46 7.04 -9.26
N PRO A 97 -17.62 6.90 -9.93
CA PRO A 97 -18.12 7.95 -10.83
C PRO A 97 -18.24 9.35 -10.20
N GLY A 98 -18.25 10.38 -11.05
CA GLY A 98 -18.29 11.78 -10.62
C GLY A 98 -16.95 12.32 -10.09
N GLY A 99 -15.84 11.60 -10.27
CA GLY A 99 -14.52 12.03 -9.82
C GLY A 99 -14.28 11.88 -8.32
N ASN A 100 -15.08 11.05 -7.65
CA ASN A 100 -14.98 10.81 -6.21
C ASN A 100 -14.07 9.60 -5.92
N ILE A 101 -13.56 9.55 -4.69
CA ILE A 101 -12.78 8.41 -4.18
C ILE A 101 -13.44 7.93 -2.89
N LEU A 102 -13.90 6.69 -2.90
CA LEU A 102 -14.39 5.99 -1.72
C LEU A 102 -13.19 5.50 -0.90
N VAL A 103 -13.22 5.77 0.41
CA VAL A 103 -12.20 5.32 1.37
C VAL A 103 -12.85 4.40 2.38
N VAL A 104 -12.37 3.15 2.46
CA VAL A 104 -12.89 2.14 3.40
C VAL A 104 -11.76 1.67 4.29
N LEU A 105 -11.94 1.71 5.60
CA LEU A 105 -10.98 1.23 6.59
C LEU A 105 -11.38 -0.15 7.10
N TYR A 106 -10.39 -0.98 7.41
CA TYR A 106 -10.61 -2.23 8.13
C TYR A 106 -9.63 -2.37 9.31
N ASP A 107 -10.08 -3.06 10.34
CA ASP A 107 -9.39 -3.27 11.62
C ASP A 107 -9.43 -4.76 11.99
N GLU A 108 -8.25 -5.39 11.98
CA GLU A 108 -8.12 -6.83 12.26
C GLU A 108 -8.43 -7.16 13.72
N GLU A 109 -8.34 -6.19 14.64
CA GLU A 109 -8.75 -6.38 16.04
C GLU A 109 -10.26 -6.43 16.22
N LYS A 110 -11.02 -6.02 15.19
CA LYS A 110 -12.48 -6.08 15.15
C LYS A 110 -12.99 -7.22 14.28
N GLU A 111 -12.17 -8.24 14.07
CA GLU A 111 -12.49 -9.41 13.24
C GLU A 111 -12.81 -9.05 11.78
N GLN A 112 -12.24 -7.94 11.29
CA GLN A 112 -12.34 -7.54 9.89
C GLN A 112 -11.08 -7.97 9.13
N ASP A 113 -11.25 -8.35 7.87
CA ASP A 113 -10.14 -8.71 7.01
C ASP A 113 -10.16 -7.94 5.69
N ARG A 114 -9.02 -7.94 5.00
CA ARG A 114 -8.82 -7.27 3.71
C ARG A 114 -9.77 -7.76 2.62
N GLY A 115 -10.09 -9.06 2.58
CA GLY A 115 -10.92 -9.64 1.53
C GLY A 115 -12.35 -9.15 1.65
N ASN A 116 -12.95 -9.36 2.82
CA ASN A 116 -14.34 -8.99 3.08
C ASN A 116 -14.54 -7.46 3.02
N SER A 117 -13.61 -6.66 3.55
CA SER A 117 -13.69 -5.20 3.46
C SER A 117 -13.54 -4.67 2.04
N LYS A 118 -12.72 -5.30 1.18
CA LYS A 118 -12.63 -4.97 -0.25
C LYS A 118 -13.93 -5.26 -0.99
N ILE A 119 -14.54 -6.42 -0.75
CA ILE A 119 -15.84 -6.76 -1.37
C ILE A 119 -16.92 -5.77 -0.92
N ALA A 120 -17.00 -5.45 0.37
CA ALA A 120 -17.93 -4.44 0.87
C ALA A 120 -17.72 -3.06 0.21
N ALA A 121 -16.46 -2.65 0.01
CA ALA A 121 -16.14 -1.41 -0.70
C ALA A 121 -16.60 -1.43 -2.16
N LEU A 122 -16.39 -2.55 -2.87
CA LEU A 122 -16.80 -2.72 -4.26
C LEU A 122 -18.32 -2.77 -4.44
N THR A 123 -19.03 -3.44 -3.52
CA THR A 123 -20.50 -3.45 -3.52
C THR A 123 -21.05 -2.04 -3.37
N PHE A 124 -20.53 -1.25 -2.43
CA PHE A 124 -20.97 0.14 -2.27
C PHE A 124 -20.56 1.03 -3.45
N ALA A 125 -19.36 0.82 -4.02
CA ALA A 125 -18.92 1.53 -5.23
C ALA A 125 -19.85 1.26 -6.42
N LYS A 126 -20.35 0.03 -6.56
CA LYS A 126 -21.38 -0.33 -7.53
C LYS A 126 -22.69 0.41 -7.29
N GLU A 127 -23.20 0.44 -6.05
CA GLU A 127 -24.43 1.19 -5.72
C GLU A 127 -24.30 2.68 -6.08
N LEU A 128 -23.14 3.29 -5.82
CA LEU A 128 -22.86 4.67 -6.23
C LEU A 128 -22.86 4.83 -7.76
N ALA A 129 -22.28 3.87 -8.49
CA ALA A 129 -22.27 3.88 -9.95
C ALA A 129 -23.68 3.72 -10.54
N GLU A 130 -24.51 2.85 -9.96
CA GLU A 130 -25.92 2.66 -10.35
C GLU A 130 -26.74 3.93 -10.09
N SER A 131 -26.50 4.63 -8.97
CA SER A 131 -27.22 5.87 -8.63
C SER A 131 -26.81 7.09 -9.48
N SER A 132 -25.70 7.00 -10.22
CA SER A 132 -25.15 8.07 -11.04
C SER A 132 -25.54 7.98 -12.53
N GLN A 133 -26.32 6.96 -12.91
CA GLN A 133 -26.91 6.81 -14.25
C GLN A 133 -28.27 7.52 -14.33
#